data_AF-A0A2D5FMU0-F1
#
_entry.id   AF-A0A2D5FMU0-F1
#
_cell.length_a   1.000
_cell.length_b   1.000
_cell.length_c   1.000
_cell.angle_alpha   90.00
_cell.angle_beta   90.00
_cell.angle_gamma   90.00
#
_symmetry.space_group_name_H-M   'P 1'
#
loop_
_entity.id
_entity.type
_entity.pdbx_description
1 polymer ?
#
loop_
_entity_poly.entity_id
_entity_poly.type
_entity_poly.pdbx_seq_one_letter_code
_entity_poly.pdbx_strand_id
1 'polypeptide(L)'
;MAKKRILTCAVTGNLMTPEINPHLPITPKEIASQALEAAKAGASIVHLHVRDPKTAKGSMDIALYRELVERVRDQNEDVILNLTTGEGGRFIPTDDAP
;
A
#
# COMPACT_ATOMS: atom_id res chain seq x y z
N MET A 1 -9.55 29.79 12.70
CA MET A 1 -9.59 28.72 11.66
C MET A 1 -10.08 27.43 12.28
N ALA A 2 -10.80 26.59 11.53
CA ALA A 2 -11.18 25.26 12.00
C ALA A 2 -9.97 24.32 12.07
N LYS A 3 -9.91 23.44 13.10
CA LYS A 3 -8.86 22.41 13.23
C LYS A 3 -8.97 21.40 12.09
N LYS A 4 -7.96 21.35 11.22
CA LYS A 4 -7.83 20.34 10.16
C LYS A 4 -7.69 18.94 10.79
N ARG A 5 -8.21 17.92 10.11
CA ARG A 5 -8.14 16.52 10.52
C ARG A 5 -7.30 15.77 9.50
N ILE A 6 -6.44 14.88 9.99
CA ILE A 6 -5.65 13.98 9.17
C ILE A 6 -6.46 12.70 9.02
N LEU A 7 -6.73 12.32 7.78
CA LEU A 7 -7.32 11.03 7.45
C LEU A 7 -6.26 10.20 6.73
N THR A 8 -5.95 9.04 7.31
CA THR A 8 -5.07 8.03 6.68
C THR A 8 -5.93 6.87 6.22
N CYS A 9 -5.75 6.42 4.98
CA CYS A 9 -6.38 5.22 4.46
C CYS A 9 -5.34 4.11 4.27
N ALA A 10 -5.48 2.99 5.00
CA ALA A 10 -4.69 1.79 4.76
C ALA A 10 -5.40 0.91 3.73
N VAL A 11 -4.85 0.86 2.52
CA VAL A 11 -5.61 0.44 1.33
C VAL A 11 -5.79 -1.08 1.25
N THR A 12 -4.76 -1.85 1.61
CA THR A 12 -4.77 -3.32 1.41
C THR A 12 -4.22 -4.12 2.61
N GLY A 13 -3.10 -3.69 3.20
CA GLY A 13 -2.44 -4.45 4.28
C GLY A 13 -1.94 -5.84 3.82
N ASN A 14 -1.78 -6.77 4.76
CA ASN A 14 -1.25 -8.11 4.49
C ASN A 14 -2.04 -9.27 5.13
N LEU A 15 -2.98 -8.99 6.03
CA LEU A 15 -3.75 -10.03 6.73
C LEU A 15 -5.00 -10.46 5.98
N MET A 16 -5.63 -9.53 5.26
CA MET A 16 -6.86 -9.79 4.52
C MET A 16 -6.58 -10.64 3.27
N THR A 17 -7.54 -11.49 2.89
CA THR A 17 -7.48 -12.31 1.67
C THR A 17 -8.71 -12.08 0.77
N PRO A 18 -8.63 -12.41 -0.53
CA PRO A 18 -9.75 -12.23 -1.47
C PRO A 18 -10.99 -13.06 -1.11
N GLU A 19 -10.82 -14.19 -0.42
CA GLU A 19 -11.94 -15.01 0.07
C GLU A 19 -12.77 -14.28 1.12
N ILE A 20 -12.15 -13.40 1.91
CA ILE A 20 -12.84 -12.62 2.95
C ILE A 20 -13.46 -11.35 2.35
N ASN A 21 -12.78 -10.71 1.39
CA ASN A 21 -13.30 -9.54 0.68
C ASN A 21 -12.89 -9.56 -0.80
N PRO A 22 -13.84 -9.72 -1.73
CA PRO A 22 -13.55 -9.74 -3.17
C PRO A 22 -13.09 -8.38 -3.71
N HIS A 23 -13.24 -7.29 -2.95
CA HIS A 23 -12.79 -5.95 -3.33
C HIS A 23 -11.37 -5.62 -2.86
N LEU A 24 -10.67 -6.57 -2.24
CA LEU A 24 -9.27 -6.40 -1.81
C LEU A 24 -8.37 -6.12 -3.02
N PRO A 25 -7.69 -4.96 -3.12
CA PRO A 25 -6.79 -4.69 -4.23
C PRO A 25 -5.48 -5.47 -4.07
N ILE A 26 -5.03 -6.12 -5.15
CA ILE A 26 -3.88 -7.03 -5.14
C ILE A 26 -2.75 -6.49 -6.00
N THR A 27 -3.04 -6.15 -7.26
CA THR A 27 -2.02 -5.67 -8.19
C THR A 27 -1.61 -4.22 -7.88
N PRO A 28 -0.38 -3.79 -8.24
CA PRO A 28 0.01 -2.39 -8.09
C PRO A 28 -0.98 -1.41 -8.75
N LYS A 29 -1.56 -1.79 -9.89
CA LYS A 29 -2.59 -0.99 -10.59
C LYS A 29 -3.86 -0.83 -9.75
N GLU A 30 -4.39 -1.91 -9.17
CA GLU A 30 -5.59 -1.85 -8.33
C GLU A 30 -5.34 -1.07 -7.05
N ILE A 31 -4.19 -1.30 -6.41
CA ILE A 31 -3.80 -0.62 -5.17
C ILE A 31 -3.63 0.88 -5.43
N ALA A 32 -2.95 1.27 -6.52
CA ALA A 32 -2.81 2.67 -6.91
C ALA A 32 -4.18 3.32 -7.18
N SER A 33 -5.06 2.63 -7.91
CA SER A 33 -6.42 3.11 -8.20
C SER A 33 -7.20 3.40 -6.91
N GLN A 34 -7.26 2.43 -5.99
CA GLN A 34 -7.98 2.64 -4.73
C GLN A 34 -7.31 3.68 -3.81
N ALA A 35 -5.99 3.80 -3.83
CA ALA A 35 -5.26 4.84 -3.11
C ALA A 35 -5.62 6.25 -3.62
N LEU A 36 -5.70 6.43 -4.94
CA LEU A 36 -6.10 7.69 -5.58
C LEU A 36 -7.56 8.03 -5.29
N GLU A 37 -8.46 7.04 -5.34
CA GLU A 37 -9.86 7.25 -4.96
C GLU A 37 -10.00 7.64 -3.48
N ALA A 38 -9.21 7.04 -2.58
CA ALA A 38 -9.17 7.43 -1.18
C ALA A 38 -8.66 8.87 -0.99
N ALA A 39 -7.62 9.27 -1.73
CA ALA A 39 -7.10 10.63 -1.71
C ALA A 39 -8.16 11.64 -2.21
N LYS A 40 -8.83 11.32 -3.32
CA LYS A 40 -9.93 12.11 -3.88
C LYS A 40 -11.12 12.24 -2.93
N ALA A 41 -11.39 11.21 -2.12
CA ALA A 41 -12.41 11.22 -1.08
C ALA A 41 -12.01 12.02 0.18
N GLY A 42 -10.75 12.46 0.29
CA GLY A 42 -10.27 13.33 1.37
C GLY A 42 -9.19 12.73 2.27
N ALA A 43 -8.63 11.56 1.93
CA ALA A 43 -7.45 11.05 2.64
C ALA A 43 -6.23 11.93 2.34
N SER A 44 -5.61 12.47 3.39
CA SER A 44 -4.35 13.21 3.28
C SER A 44 -3.13 12.29 3.18
N ILE A 45 -3.29 11.03 3.59
CA ILE A 45 -2.23 10.01 3.63
C ILE A 45 -2.81 8.67 3.15
N VAL A 46 -2.07 7.95 2.34
CA VAL A 46 -2.33 6.53 2.04
C VAL A 46 -1.22 5.66 2.60
N HIS A 47 -1.61 4.65 3.36
CA HIS A 47 -0.70 3.62 3.88
C HIS A 47 -0.72 2.41 2.96
N LEU A 48 0.45 2.04 2.46
CA LEU A 48 0.62 1.16 1.32
C LEU A 48 1.44 -0.08 1.68
N HIS A 49 0.92 -1.21 1.24
CA HIS A 49 1.58 -2.50 1.13
C HIS A 49 1.50 -2.92 -0.34
N VAL A 50 2.38 -3.81 -0.77
CA VAL A 50 2.22 -4.56 -2.02
C VAL A 50 1.92 -6.02 -1.74
N ARG A 51 1.30 -6.67 -2.72
CA ARG A 51 0.96 -8.08 -2.68
C ARG A 51 1.52 -8.76 -3.92
N ASP A 52 1.81 -10.05 -3.81
CA ASP A 52 2.13 -10.87 -4.97
C ASP A 52 0.90 -10.98 -5.89
N PRO A 53 0.98 -10.49 -7.15
CA PRO A 53 -0.14 -10.53 -8.10
C PRO A 53 -0.67 -11.93 -8.42
N LYS A 54 0.14 -12.99 -8.22
CA LYS A 54 -0.24 -14.37 -8.51
C LYS A 54 -0.90 -15.06 -7.32
N THR A 55 -0.49 -14.70 -6.10
CA THR A 55 -0.92 -15.43 -4.88
C THR A 55 -1.75 -14.58 -3.91
N ALA A 56 -1.88 -13.27 -4.15
CA ALA A 56 -2.52 -12.28 -3.28
C ALA A 56 -1.91 -12.11 -1.88
N LYS A 57 -0.84 -12.86 -1.56
CA LYS A 57 -0.12 -12.76 -0.28
C LYS A 57 0.65 -11.44 -0.20
N GLY A 58 0.94 -10.98 1.01
CA GLY A 58 1.82 -9.83 1.22
C GLY A 58 3.19 -10.06 0.58
N SER A 59 3.76 -9.01 -0.02
CA SER A 59 5.06 -9.06 -0.69
C SER A 59 5.96 -7.90 -0.24
N MET A 60 7.27 -8.12 -0.32
CA MET A 60 8.31 -7.11 -0.11
C MET A 60 9.08 -6.78 -1.38
N ASP A 61 8.60 -7.23 -2.55
CA ASP A 61 9.26 -6.96 -3.82
C ASP A 61 9.28 -5.46 -4.13
N ILE A 62 10.50 -4.90 -4.15
CA ILE A 62 10.75 -3.48 -4.41
C ILE A 62 10.28 -3.06 -5.81
N ALA A 63 10.27 -3.96 -6.80
CA ALA A 63 9.75 -3.66 -8.13
C ALA A 63 8.25 -3.36 -8.09
N LEU A 64 7.48 -4.08 -7.27
CA LEU A 64 6.05 -3.83 -7.08
C LEU A 64 5.81 -2.51 -6.35
N TYR A 65 6.63 -2.17 -5.35
CA TYR A 65 6.54 -0.87 -4.67
C TYR A 65 6.85 0.27 -5.63
N ARG A 66 7.90 0.12 -6.45
CA ARG A 66 8.27 1.12 -7.46
C ARG A 66 7.11 1.38 -8.41
N GLU A 67 6.54 0.32 -9.00
CA GLU A 67 5.41 0.43 -9.90
C GLU A 67 4.20 1.10 -9.23
N LEU A 68 3.88 0.70 -7.99
CA LEU A 68 2.79 1.31 -7.22
C LEU A 68 3.01 2.82 -7.02
N VAL A 69 4.19 3.22 -6.56
CA VAL A 69 4.52 4.63 -6.30
C VAL A 69 4.48 5.46 -7.58
N GLU A 70 5.08 4.96 -8.67
CA GLU A 70 5.05 5.61 -9.98
C GLU A 70 3.60 5.86 -10.43
N ARG A 71 2.74 4.85 -10.36
CA ARG A 71 1.33 4.95 -10.78
C ARG A 71 0.52 5.99 -10.00
N VAL A 72 0.73 6.14 -8.68
CA VAL A 72 0.02 7.19 -7.93
C VAL A 72 0.66 8.55 -8.16
N ARG A 73 1.99 8.63 -8.31
CA ARG A 73 2.68 9.90 -8.58
C ARG A 73 2.43 10.46 -9.98
N ASP A 74 2.15 9.60 -10.96
CA ASP A 74 1.70 10.02 -12.29
C ASP A 74 0.38 10.81 -12.27
N GLN A 75 -0.40 10.72 -11.18
CA GLN A 75 -1.74 11.29 -11.08
C GLN A 75 -1.94 12.22 -9.87
N ASN A 76 -1.12 12.09 -8.82
CA ASN A 76 -1.27 12.84 -7.58
C ASN A 76 0.09 13.05 -6.89
N GLU A 77 0.56 14.29 -6.93
CA GLU A 77 1.82 14.72 -6.29
C GLU A 77 1.63 15.08 -4.80
N ASP A 78 0.40 15.41 -4.38
CA ASP A 78 0.11 15.98 -3.06
C ASP A 78 -0.09 14.94 -1.95
N VAL A 79 -0.70 13.79 -2.25
CA VAL A 79 -1.02 12.79 -1.23
C VAL A 79 0.26 12.22 -0.61
N ILE A 80 0.31 12.12 0.71
CA ILE A 80 1.46 11.54 1.41
C ILE A 80 1.41 10.02 1.26
N LEU A 81 2.50 9.43 0.77
CA LEU A 81 2.66 7.98 0.69
C LEU A 81 3.39 7.49 1.95
N ASN A 82 2.71 6.64 2.71
CA ASN A 82 3.30 5.93 3.85
C ASN A 82 3.55 4.48 3.42
N LEU A 83 4.80 4.14 3.13
CA LEU A 83 5.18 2.78 2.75
C LEU A 83 5.50 1.95 3.99
N THR A 84 4.89 0.78 4.09
CA THR A 84 5.10 -0.12 5.23
C THR A 84 6.53 -0.65 5.28
N THR A 85 7.03 -0.85 6.50
CA THR A 85 8.20 -1.68 6.80
C THR A 85 7.83 -2.91 7.63
N GLY A 86 6.53 -3.14 7.88
CA GLY A 86 6.04 -4.14 8.81
C GLY A 86 6.28 -5.60 8.38
N GLU A 87 6.25 -5.89 7.08
CA GLU A 87 6.62 -7.23 6.59
C GLU A 87 8.09 -7.55 6.87
N GLY A 88 8.96 -6.53 6.81
CA GLY A 88 10.37 -6.64 7.18
C GLY A 88 10.56 -6.93 8.68
N GLY A 89 9.57 -6.64 9.53
CA GLY A 89 9.59 -7.00 10.94
C GLY A 89 9.50 -8.52 11.19
N ARG A 90 9.20 -9.32 10.17
CA ARG A 90 9.29 -10.79 10.21
C ARG A 90 10.61 -11.33 9.66
N PHE A 91 11.46 -10.47 9.14
CA PHE A 91 12.82 -10.85 8.78
C PHE A 91 13.58 -11.17 10.06
N ILE A 92 14.00 -12.43 10.19
CA ILE A 92 14.89 -12.87 11.25
C ILE A 92 16.25 -13.02 10.57
N PRO A 93 17.23 -12.14 10.84
CA PRO A 93 18.55 -12.27 10.25
C PRO A 93 19.19 -13.58 10.67
N THR A 94 19.97 -14.15 9.75
CA THR A 94 20.79 -15.33 9.99
C THR A 94 22.25 -14.96 9.82
N ASP A 95 23.18 -15.82 10.27
CA ASP A 95 24.62 -15.54 10.11
C ASP A 95 25.03 -15.38 8.64
N ASP A 96 24.33 -16.08 7.73
CA ASP A 96 24.56 -16.01 6.27
C ASP A 96 23.76 -14.91 5.56
N ALA A 97 22.79 -14.30 6.25
CA ALA A 97 21.94 -13.22 5.77
C ALA A 97 21.65 -12.26 6.95
N PRO A 98 22.66 -11.48 7.37
CA PRO A 98 22.61 -10.66 8.57
C PRO A 98 21.66 -9.46 8.47
#